data_AF-A0A2D4K2K8-F1
#
_entry.id   AF-A0A2D4K2K8-F1
#
_cell.length_a   1.000
_cell.length_b   1.000
_cell.length_c   1.000
_cell.angle_alpha   90.00
_cell.angle_beta   90.00
_cell.angle_gamma   90.00
#
_symmetry.space_group_name_H-M   'P 1'
#
loop_
_entity.id
_entity.type
_entity.pdbx_description
1 polymer ?
#
loop_
_entity_poly.entity_id
_entity_poly.type
_entity_poly.pdbx_seq_one_letter_code
_entity_poly.pdbx_strand_id
1 'polypeptide(L)'
;YGMVYLGKDTAGENIAESLVAEGLACRREGIRANNPEQSRLAELEEQAKTAKKGMWSEGTGSHTLRDLKYTIENPRHFVDSMHQKPVNAIIEHVRDGSVVRALLLPDYYLVTVMLSGIKCPTFKREADGTETPEPFAAEAKFFTESRLLQRDVQIVLESCHNQNVLGTILHPNGNITELLLKEGFARCVDWSMAVYTRGAEKLRAAERYAKEHKLRIWRDYVAPTANLDQKEKQFQAKVVQVLNADAIVVKLSSGDYKTIHLASIRPPRLEGEGPQDKNRKLRPLYDIPYMFEAREFLRRKLIGKKVSVTVDYIRPASGATDTVPAFSERTCATVTIGGINIAEALVSKGLATVIRYRQDDDQRSSHYDELLAAEARAVKNGKGLHSKKEVPIHRVADISGDTQKAKQFLPFLQRAGRSEAVVEYVFSGSRLKLYLPKETCLITFLLAGIECPRGARNLPGLVQEGEPFSEEAMLFTKELVLQREVEVEVESMDKAGNFIG
;
A
#
# COMPACT_ATOMS: atom_id res chain seq x y z
N TYR A 1 22.67 -50.86 -3.81
CA TYR A 1 21.24 -51.21 -3.90
C TYR A 1 20.71 -51.43 -2.49
N GLY A 2 19.48 -51.04 -2.21
CA GLY A 2 18.85 -51.21 -0.89
C GLY A 2 17.39 -51.66 -1.04
N MET A 3 16.79 -52.09 0.06
CA MET A 3 15.37 -52.48 0.14
C MET A 3 14.59 -51.44 0.91
N VAL A 4 13.33 -51.25 0.52
CA VAL A 4 12.42 -50.27 1.13
C VAL A 4 11.22 -51.01 1.69
N TYR A 5 10.97 -50.84 2.98
CA TYR A 5 9.88 -51.46 3.71
C TYR A 5 8.92 -50.38 4.24
N LEU A 6 7.62 -50.62 4.14
CA LEU A 6 6.59 -49.78 4.79
C LEU A 6 6.45 -50.19 6.24
N GLY A 7 6.76 -49.29 7.17
CA GLY A 7 6.62 -49.53 8.60
C GLY A 7 7.78 -48.95 9.40
N LYS A 8 7.99 -49.48 10.61
CA LYS A 8 9.08 -49.06 11.50
C LYS A 8 10.34 -49.94 11.35
N ASP A 9 10.21 -51.11 10.73
CA ASP A 9 11.28 -52.09 10.58
C ASP A 9 11.08 -52.93 9.29
N THR A 10 11.93 -53.94 9.10
CA THR A 10 11.94 -54.84 7.93
C THR A 10 10.87 -55.94 8.00
N ALA A 11 10.01 -55.96 9.02
CA ALA A 11 8.85 -56.86 9.05
C ALA A 11 7.65 -56.28 8.27
N GLY A 12 7.76 -55.02 7.85
CA GLY A 12 6.78 -54.32 7.03
C GLY A 12 6.71 -54.82 5.59
N GLU A 13 5.77 -54.24 4.83
CA GLU A 13 5.58 -54.56 3.41
C GLU A 13 6.78 -54.08 2.58
N ASN A 14 7.38 -54.99 1.79
CA ASN A 14 8.48 -54.65 0.89
C ASN A 14 7.96 -54.00 -0.40
N ILE A 15 8.33 -52.75 -0.66
CA ILE A 15 7.85 -51.99 -1.82
C ILE A 15 8.21 -52.64 -3.15
N ALA A 16 9.40 -53.24 -3.27
CA ALA A 16 9.81 -53.90 -4.51
C ALA A 16 8.94 -55.13 -4.80
N GLU A 17 8.60 -55.90 -3.76
CA GLU A 17 7.70 -57.03 -3.87
C GLU A 17 6.30 -56.58 -4.29
N SER A 18 5.76 -55.53 -3.67
CA SER A 18 4.42 -55.03 -3.99
C SER A 18 4.32 -54.46 -5.41
N LEU A 19 5.34 -53.73 -5.88
CA LEU A 19 5.40 -53.25 -7.26
C LEU A 19 5.42 -54.40 -8.28
N VAL A 20 6.16 -55.48 -7.98
CA VAL A 20 6.21 -56.66 -8.86
C VAL A 20 4.91 -57.45 -8.82
N ALA A 21 4.32 -57.63 -7.64
CA ALA A 21 3.06 -58.35 -7.45
C ALA A 21 1.87 -57.68 -8.16
N GLU A 22 1.87 -56.34 -8.26
CA GLU A 22 0.88 -55.58 -9.03
C GLU A 22 1.27 -55.37 -10.50
N GLY A 23 2.39 -55.95 -10.96
CA GLY A 23 2.85 -55.86 -12.35
C GLY A 23 3.26 -54.45 -12.77
N LEU A 24 3.64 -53.59 -11.82
CA LEU A 24 4.13 -52.22 -12.07
C LEU A 24 5.65 -52.15 -12.24
N ALA A 25 6.35 -53.24 -11.92
CA ALA A 25 7.77 -53.44 -12.18
C ALA A 25 8.04 -54.90 -12.55
N CYS A 26 9.14 -55.16 -13.27
CA CYS A 26 9.64 -56.50 -13.54
C CYS A 26 11.04 -56.66 -12.96
N ARG A 27 11.47 -57.91 -12.75
CA ARG A 27 12.87 -58.16 -12.39
C ARG A 27 13.79 -57.71 -13.52
N ARG A 28 15.01 -57.32 -13.14
CA ARG A 28 16.08 -57.05 -14.10
C ARG A 28 16.55 -58.36 -14.75
N GLU A 29 16.64 -58.36 -16.07
CA GLU A 29 17.13 -59.49 -16.85
C GLU A 29 18.59 -59.85 -16.51
N GLY A 30 18.94 -61.13 -16.60
CA GLY A 30 20.30 -61.64 -16.37
C GLY A 30 20.71 -61.84 -14.91
N ILE A 31 19.89 -61.43 -13.93
CA ILE A 31 20.12 -61.74 -12.51
C ILE A 31 19.50 -63.10 -12.20
N ARG A 32 20.32 -64.10 -11.84
CA ARG A 32 19.83 -65.42 -11.42
C ARG A 32 19.20 -65.33 -10.03
N ALA A 33 18.12 -66.07 -9.81
CA ALA A 33 17.40 -66.16 -8.53
C ALA A 33 18.22 -66.97 -7.49
N ASN A 34 19.38 -66.46 -7.11
CA ASN A 34 20.34 -67.18 -6.28
C ASN A 34 20.20 -66.91 -4.78
N ASN A 35 19.25 -66.05 -4.39
CA ASN A 35 18.92 -65.78 -3.01
C ASN A 35 17.40 -65.82 -2.79
N PRO A 36 16.93 -65.93 -1.53
CA PRO A 36 15.50 -66.03 -1.22
C PRO A 36 14.68 -64.85 -1.74
N GLU A 37 15.21 -63.64 -1.69
CA GLU A 37 14.53 -62.41 -2.13
C GLU A 37 14.30 -62.39 -3.64
N GLN A 38 15.31 -62.76 -4.43
CA GLN A 38 15.17 -62.86 -5.87
C GLN A 38 14.19 -63.99 -6.23
N SER A 39 14.25 -65.12 -5.51
CA SER A 39 13.29 -66.22 -5.71
C SER A 39 11.86 -65.74 -5.45
N ARG A 40 11.65 -64.96 -4.38
CA ARG A 40 10.36 -64.35 -4.05
C ARG A 40 9.87 -63.38 -5.13
N LEU A 41 10.75 -62.50 -5.62
CA LEU A 41 10.41 -61.59 -6.72
C LEU A 41 10.07 -62.33 -8.02
N ALA A 42 10.72 -63.46 -8.31
CA ALA A 42 10.38 -64.29 -9.48
C ALA A 42 8.98 -64.91 -9.33
N GLU A 43 8.65 -65.40 -8.14
CA GLU A 43 7.33 -65.95 -7.84
C GLU A 43 6.23 -64.88 -8.01
N LEU A 44 6.43 -63.68 -7.44
CA LEU A 44 5.48 -62.57 -7.56
C LEU A 44 5.33 -62.08 -9.00
N GLU A 45 6.42 -62.06 -9.78
CA GLU A 45 6.36 -61.68 -11.19
C GLU A 45 5.54 -62.68 -12.02
N GLU A 46 5.71 -63.99 -11.77
CA GLU A 46 4.93 -65.04 -12.44
C GLU A 46 3.45 -64.97 -12.07
N GLN A 47 3.14 -64.64 -10.81
CA GLN A 47 1.78 -64.39 -10.36
C GLN A 47 1.16 -63.18 -11.07
N ALA A 48 1.90 -62.06 -11.18
CA ALA A 48 1.43 -60.86 -11.87
C ALA A 48 1.21 -61.11 -13.38
N LYS A 49 2.08 -61.90 -14.03
CA LYS A 49 1.91 -62.36 -15.42
C LYS A 49 0.66 -63.19 -15.61
N THR A 50 0.50 -64.21 -14.77
CA THR A 50 -0.67 -65.10 -14.81
C THR A 50 -1.97 -64.33 -14.58
N ALA A 51 -1.95 -63.37 -13.65
CA ALA A 51 -3.07 -62.49 -13.34
C ALA A 51 -3.26 -61.32 -14.33
N LYS A 52 -2.38 -61.18 -15.33
CA LYS A 52 -2.41 -60.11 -16.35
C LYS A 52 -2.51 -58.71 -15.73
N LYS A 53 -1.75 -58.45 -14.67
CA LYS A 53 -1.73 -57.16 -13.96
C LYS A 53 -0.73 -56.18 -14.57
N GLY A 54 -1.04 -54.88 -14.49
CA GLY A 54 -0.13 -53.80 -14.85
C GLY A 54 0.43 -53.93 -16.28
N MET A 55 1.76 -54.03 -16.40
CA MET A 55 2.46 -54.19 -17.68
C MET A 55 2.19 -55.52 -18.39
N TRP A 56 1.62 -56.50 -17.68
CA TRP A 56 1.23 -57.81 -18.22
C TRP A 56 -0.23 -57.86 -18.67
N SER A 57 -0.97 -56.74 -18.55
CA SER A 57 -2.37 -56.64 -18.99
C SER A 57 -2.51 -56.68 -20.52
N GLU A 58 -3.67 -57.14 -20.98
CA GLU A 58 -4.01 -57.16 -22.41
C GLU A 58 -4.66 -55.84 -22.81
N GLY A 59 -4.07 -55.13 -23.78
CA GLY A 59 -4.59 -53.85 -24.30
C GLY A 59 -3.48 -52.85 -24.62
N THR A 60 -3.87 -51.68 -25.13
CA THR A 60 -2.90 -50.60 -25.47
C THR A 60 -2.55 -49.69 -24.29
N GLY A 61 -3.14 -49.92 -23.12
CA GLY A 61 -2.96 -49.05 -21.95
C GLY A 61 -3.52 -47.64 -22.12
N SER A 62 -4.34 -47.37 -23.14
CA SER A 62 -4.82 -46.02 -23.49
C SER A 62 -5.52 -45.27 -22.35
N HIS A 63 -6.21 -45.97 -21.46
CA HIS A 63 -6.86 -45.40 -20.27
C HIS A 63 -5.89 -45.01 -19.13
N THR A 64 -4.60 -45.38 -19.23
CA THR A 64 -3.55 -44.98 -18.28
C THR A 64 -2.74 -43.77 -18.77
N LEU A 65 -2.92 -43.37 -20.03
CA LEU A 65 -2.24 -42.22 -20.61
C LEU A 65 -2.90 -40.93 -20.13
N ARG A 66 -2.12 -40.09 -19.44
CA ARG A 66 -2.54 -38.74 -19.05
C ARG A 66 -2.17 -37.78 -20.17
N ASP A 67 -3.17 -37.13 -20.75
CA ASP A 67 -2.95 -36.04 -21.72
C ASP A 67 -2.55 -34.77 -20.96
N LEU A 68 -1.24 -34.57 -20.78
CA LEU A 68 -0.69 -33.44 -20.04
C LEU A 68 -0.80 -32.14 -20.84
N LYS A 69 -1.54 -31.17 -20.29
CA LYS A 69 -1.72 -29.85 -20.90
C LYS A 69 -0.79 -28.84 -20.24
N TYR A 70 0.20 -28.38 -21.00
CA TYR A 70 1.24 -27.45 -20.51
C TYR A 70 0.92 -25.97 -20.76
N THR A 71 -0.10 -25.68 -21.56
CA THR A 71 -0.47 -24.32 -21.94
C THR A 71 -1.98 -24.15 -21.81
N ILE A 72 -2.38 -23.04 -21.21
CA ILE A 72 -3.78 -22.63 -21.16
C ILE A 72 -3.95 -21.55 -22.22
N GLU A 73 -4.86 -21.78 -23.18
CA GLU A 73 -5.09 -20.85 -24.29
C GLU A 73 -5.53 -19.47 -23.81
N ASN A 74 -6.47 -19.43 -22.85
CA ASN A 74 -6.93 -18.21 -22.21
C ASN A 74 -6.89 -18.36 -20.68
N PRO A 75 -5.73 -18.06 -20.03
CA PRO A 75 -5.55 -18.24 -18.60
C PRO A 75 -6.58 -17.48 -17.76
N ARG A 76 -6.98 -16.28 -18.21
CA ARG A 76 -7.95 -15.46 -17.50
C ARG A 76 -9.34 -16.09 -17.51
N HIS A 77 -9.82 -16.48 -18.69
CA HIS A 77 -11.10 -17.18 -18.82
C HIS A 77 -11.09 -18.51 -18.06
N PHE A 78 -9.98 -19.25 -18.10
CA PHE A 78 -9.83 -20.51 -17.36
C PHE A 78 -9.99 -20.30 -15.85
N VAL A 79 -9.25 -19.35 -15.26
CA VAL A 79 -9.37 -19.05 -13.83
C VAL A 79 -10.78 -18.55 -13.47
N ASP A 80 -11.34 -17.63 -14.27
CA ASP A 80 -12.69 -17.08 -14.02
C ASP A 80 -13.77 -18.18 -14.07
N SER A 81 -13.62 -19.16 -14.97
CA SER A 81 -14.56 -20.29 -15.12
C SER A 81 -14.57 -21.26 -13.94
N MET A 82 -13.49 -21.29 -13.14
CA MET A 82 -13.42 -22.11 -11.93
C MET A 82 -14.21 -21.50 -10.77
N HIS A 83 -14.65 -20.24 -10.88
CA HIS A 83 -15.47 -19.54 -9.88
C HIS A 83 -14.92 -19.63 -8.45
N GLN A 84 -13.59 -19.60 -8.29
CA GLN A 84 -12.89 -19.74 -7.01
C GLN A 84 -13.26 -21.02 -6.24
N LYS A 85 -13.77 -22.04 -6.92
CA LYS A 85 -13.99 -23.36 -6.32
C LYS A 85 -12.65 -24.09 -6.17
N PRO A 86 -12.42 -24.82 -5.06
CA PRO A 86 -11.23 -25.63 -4.92
C PRO A 86 -11.16 -26.71 -6.01
N VAL A 87 -10.04 -26.75 -6.73
CA VAL A 87 -9.74 -27.74 -7.77
C VAL A 87 -8.76 -28.76 -7.18
N ASN A 88 -9.07 -30.05 -7.30
CA ASN A 88 -8.15 -31.11 -6.86
C ASN A 88 -6.87 -31.06 -7.70
N ALA A 89 -5.71 -31.22 -7.05
CA ALA A 89 -4.43 -31.17 -7.73
C ALA A 89 -3.37 -31.98 -7.00
N ILE A 90 -2.31 -32.33 -7.72
CA ILE A 90 -1.09 -32.94 -7.15
C ILE A 90 0.06 -31.97 -7.32
N ILE A 91 0.84 -31.73 -6.28
CA ILE A 91 2.05 -30.89 -6.38
C ILE A 91 3.20 -31.72 -6.94
N GLU A 92 3.60 -31.41 -8.17
CA GLU A 92 4.64 -32.14 -8.91
C GLU A 92 6.04 -31.61 -8.63
N HIS A 93 6.17 -30.32 -8.31
CA HIS A 93 7.47 -29.70 -8.05
C HIS A 93 7.32 -28.44 -7.20
N VAL A 94 8.26 -28.20 -6.29
CA VAL A 94 8.37 -26.96 -5.53
C VAL A 94 9.56 -26.17 -6.04
N ARG A 95 9.32 -25.03 -6.68
CA ARG A 95 10.39 -24.17 -7.22
C ARG A 95 11.06 -23.39 -6.10
N ASP A 96 10.26 -22.71 -5.29
CA ASP A 96 10.66 -21.99 -4.09
C ASP A 96 9.53 -22.08 -3.05
N GLY A 97 9.68 -21.40 -1.90
CA GLY A 97 8.69 -21.45 -0.82
C GLY A 97 7.27 -21.06 -1.24
N SER A 98 7.12 -20.19 -2.24
CA SER A 98 5.84 -19.61 -2.68
C SER A 98 5.43 -19.94 -4.12
N VAL A 99 6.24 -20.71 -4.85
CA VAL A 99 5.96 -21.08 -6.25
C VAL A 99 6.10 -22.59 -6.44
N VAL A 100 5.04 -23.22 -6.92
CA VAL A 100 4.97 -24.66 -7.17
C VAL A 100 4.49 -24.96 -8.59
N ARG A 101 4.76 -26.17 -9.08
CA ARG A 101 4.03 -26.75 -10.21
C ARG A 101 3.00 -27.73 -9.68
N ALA A 102 1.76 -27.57 -10.16
CA ALA A 102 0.64 -28.40 -9.78
C ALA A 102 0.01 -29.02 -11.03
N LEU A 103 -0.36 -30.30 -10.94
CA LEU A 103 -1.16 -31.00 -11.92
C LEU A 103 -2.63 -30.90 -11.49
N LEU A 104 -3.42 -30.08 -12.18
CA LEU A 104 -4.85 -29.92 -11.92
C LEU A 104 -5.63 -31.13 -12.42
N LEU A 105 -6.54 -31.64 -11.60
CA LEU A 105 -7.39 -32.80 -11.89
C LEU A 105 -8.84 -32.38 -12.13
N PRO A 106 -9.59 -33.12 -12.97
CA PRO A 106 -9.17 -34.33 -13.70
C PRO A 106 -8.50 -34.06 -15.05
N ASP A 107 -8.50 -32.81 -15.53
CA ASP A 107 -8.15 -32.47 -16.92
C ASP A 107 -6.64 -32.40 -17.23
N TYR A 108 -5.80 -32.70 -16.25
CA TYR A 108 -4.34 -32.83 -16.33
C TYR A 108 -3.60 -31.59 -16.85
N TYR A 109 -4.05 -30.40 -16.45
CA TYR A 109 -3.30 -29.16 -16.68
C TYR A 109 -2.10 -29.06 -15.74
N LEU A 110 -0.89 -29.05 -16.28
CA LEU A 110 0.32 -28.82 -15.50
C LEU A 110 0.62 -27.32 -15.47
N VAL A 111 0.31 -26.68 -14.35
CA VAL A 111 0.38 -25.22 -14.20
C VAL A 111 1.41 -24.80 -13.17
N THR A 112 1.98 -23.62 -13.35
CA THR A 112 2.77 -22.95 -12.30
C THR A 112 1.83 -22.16 -11.41
N VAL A 113 1.78 -22.48 -10.12
CA VAL A 113 0.98 -21.77 -9.11
C VAL A 113 1.91 -20.94 -8.25
N MET A 114 1.66 -19.64 -8.19
CA MET A 114 2.27 -18.71 -7.23
C MET A 114 1.26 -18.48 -6.11
N LEU A 115 1.70 -18.64 -4.86
CA LEU A 115 0.85 -18.45 -3.69
C LEU A 115 0.38 -16.99 -3.59
N SER A 116 -0.93 -16.78 -3.66
CA SER A 116 -1.51 -15.45 -3.58
C SER A 116 -1.26 -14.79 -2.23
N GLY A 117 -1.05 -13.48 -2.26
CA GLY A 117 -0.92 -12.64 -1.07
C GLY A 117 0.47 -12.64 -0.45
N ILE A 118 1.40 -13.49 -0.90
CA ILE A 118 2.72 -13.62 -0.27
C ILE A 118 3.86 -13.71 -1.29
N LYS A 119 5.08 -13.54 -0.80
CA LYS A 119 6.32 -13.85 -1.52
C LYS A 119 7.37 -14.38 -0.54
N CYS A 120 8.01 -15.48 -0.91
CA CYS A 120 9.17 -16.03 -0.21
C CYS A 120 10.49 -15.51 -0.80
N PRO A 121 11.60 -15.58 -0.05
CA PRO A 121 12.95 -15.48 -0.61
C PRO A 121 13.12 -16.47 -1.76
N THR A 122 13.82 -16.02 -2.80
CA THR A 122 13.95 -16.74 -4.07
C THR A 122 15.39 -17.17 -4.33
N PHE A 123 15.60 -17.98 -5.36
CA PHE A 123 16.92 -18.33 -5.87
C PHE A 123 17.26 -17.37 -7.00
N LYS A 124 18.29 -16.55 -6.81
CA LYS A 124 18.81 -15.64 -7.85
C LYS A 124 19.57 -16.46 -8.87
N ARG A 125 19.26 -16.26 -10.14
CA ARG A 125 19.92 -16.96 -11.24
C ARG A 125 20.87 -15.99 -11.94
N GLU A 126 22.15 -16.33 -11.91
CA GLU A 126 23.20 -15.59 -12.58
C GLU A 126 23.22 -15.92 -14.09
N ALA A 127 23.92 -15.10 -14.89
CA ALA A 127 23.95 -15.24 -16.35
C ALA A 127 24.58 -16.57 -16.83
N ASP A 128 25.43 -17.18 -16.02
CA ASP A 128 26.06 -18.48 -16.26
C ASP A 128 25.15 -19.67 -15.91
N GLY A 129 23.95 -19.40 -15.36
CA GLY A 129 22.99 -20.40 -14.93
C GLY A 129 23.14 -20.86 -13.49
N THR A 130 24.13 -20.36 -12.75
CA THR A 130 24.30 -20.66 -11.32
C THR A 130 23.14 -20.06 -10.51
N GLU A 131 22.55 -20.86 -9.61
CA GLU A 131 21.49 -20.41 -8.70
C GLU A 131 22.06 -20.16 -7.29
N THR A 132 21.92 -18.92 -6.81
CA THR A 132 22.30 -18.53 -5.45
C THR A 132 21.05 -18.27 -4.60
N PRO A 133 20.85 -18.97 -3.47
CA PRO A 133 19.69 -18.76 -2.62
C PRO A 133 19.78 -17.41 -1.89
N GLU A 134 18.69 -16.64 -1.89
CA GLU A 134 18.52 -15.56 -0.93
C GLU A 134 18.48 -16.12 0.51
N PRO A 135 18.82 -15.33 1.55
CA PRO A 135 18.71 -15.78 2.93
C PRO A 135 17.33 -16.39 3.23
N PHE A 136 17.33 -17.59 3.81
CA PHE A 136 16.14 -18.41 4.12
C PHE A 136 15.39 -19.01 2.92
N ALA A 137 15.86 -18.87 1.67
CA ALA A 137 15.19 -19.42 0.49
C ALA A 137 15.17 -20.96 0.47
N ALA A 138 16.29 -21.60 0.84
CA ALA A 138 16.39 -23.06 0.88
C ALA A 138 15.46 -23.67 1.94
N GLU A 139 15.41 -23.05 3.12
CA GLU A 139 14.56 -23.46 4.23
C GLU A 139 13.08 -23.22 3.92
N ALA A 140 12.73 -22.09 3.28
CA ALA A 140 11.37 -21.83 2.83
C ALA A 140 10.92 -22.84 1.77
N LYS A 141 11.78 -23.17 0.81
CA LYS A 141 11.52 -24.22 -0.18
C LYS A 141 11.29 -25.56 0.49
N PHE A 142 12.20 -25.99 1.37
CA PHE A 142 12.07 -27.24 2.12
C PHE A 142 10.81 -27.29 2.98
N PHE A 143 10.42 -26.15 3.58
CA PHE A 143 9.20 -26.04 4.37
C PHE A 143 7.96 -26.39 3.55
N THR A 144 7.86 -25.86 2.33
CA THR A 144 6.78 -26.15 1.38
C THR A 144 6.89 -27.57 0.82
N GLU A 145 8.09 -28.00 0.43
CA GLU A 145 8.37 -29.29 -0.18
C GLU A 145 8.03 -30.47 0.73
N SER A 146 8.56 -30.47 1.96
CA SER A 146 8.26 -31.49 2.98
C SER A 146 6.78 -31.59 3.36
N ARG A 147 5.98 -30.57 3.00
CA ARG A 147 4.56 -30.47 3.32
C ARG A 147 3.63 -30.74 2.15
N LEU A 148 4.05 -30.55 0.91
CA LEU A 148 3.14 -30.57 -0.23
C LEU A 148 3.64 -31.42 -1.40
N LEU A 149 4.94 -31.65 -1.56
CA LEU A 149 5.46 -32.38 -2.72
C LEU A 149 4.84 -33.79 -2.81
N GLN A 150 4.34 -34.13 -4.00
CA GLN A 150 3.67 -35.39 -4.33
C GLN A 150 2.44 -35.69 -3.44
N ARG A 151 1.78 -34.66 -2.91
CA ARG A 151 0.52 -34.81 -2.15
C ARG A 151 -0.68 -34.30 -2.91
N ASP A 152 -1.82 -34.94 -2.62
CA ASP A 152 -3.13 -34.46 -3.03
C ASP A 152 -3.51 -33.20 -2.24
N VAL A 153 -3.85 -32.16 -2.97
CA VAL A 153 -4.25 -30.85 -2.43
C VAL A 153 -5.46 -30.33 -3.17
N GLN A 154 -6.05 -29.26 -2.65
CA GLN A 154 -7.02 -28.46 -3.39
C GLN A 154 -6.46 -27.07 -3.62
N ILE A 155 -6.61 -26.55 -4.83
CA ILE A 155 -6.12 -25.22 -5.19
C ILE A 155 -7.29 -24.33 -5.56
N VAL A 156 -7.41 -23.19 -4.88
CA VAL A 156 -8.34 -22.12 -5.27
C VAL A 156 -7.60 -21.20 -6.23
N LEU A 157 -8.05 -21.13 -7.49
CA LEU A 157 -7.48 -20.24 -8.49
C LEU A 157 -8.14 -18.87 -8.39
N GLU A 158 -7.34 -17.82 -8.20
CA GLU A 158 -7.82 -16.48 -7.85
C GLU A 158 -7.55 -15.46 -8.95
N SER A 159 -6.41 -15.59 -9.65
CA SER A 159 -6.05 -14.74 -10.78
C SER A 159 -4.96 -15.43 -11.62
N CYS A 160 -4.48 -14.77 -12.67
CA CYS A 160 -3.36 -15.24 -13.48
C CYS A 160 -2.48 -14.08 -13.95
N HIS A 161 -1.20 -14.37 -14.17
CA HIS A 161 -0.27 -13.51 -14.88
C HIS A 161 0.45 -14.32 -15.95
N ASN A 162 0.13 -14.07 -17.22
CA ASN A 162 0.52 -14.93 -18.35
C ASN A 162 0.06 -16.38 -18.07
N GLN A 163 0.96 -17.36 -18.16
CA GLN A 163 0.68 -18.78 -17.87
C GLN A 163 0.76 -19.14 -16.38
N ASN A 164 1.17 -18.20 -15.51
CA ASN A 164 1.24 -18.46 -14.08
C ASN A 164 -0.11 -18.16 -13.41
N VAL A 165 -0.57 -19.07 -12.57
CA VAL A 165 -1.79 -18.91 -11.80
C VAL A 165 -1.44 -18.35 -10.42
N LEU A 166 -2.20 -17.36 -9.95
CA LEU A 166 -2.24 -16.97 -8.55
C LEU A 166 -3.29 -17.81 -7.85
N GLY A 167 -2.91 -18.51 -6.79
CA GLY A 167 -3.87 -19.33 -6.06
C GLY A 167 -3.47 -19.64 -4.63
N THR A 168 -4.43 -20.19 -3.90
CA THR A 168 -4.23 -20.69 -2.54
C THR A 168 -4.24 -22.21 -2.53
N ILE A 169 -3.22 -22.83 -1.95
CA ILE A 169 -3.12 -24.28 -1.79
C ILE A 169 -3.66 -24.69 -0.42
N LEU A 170 -4.67 -25.54 -0.44
CA LEU A 170 -5.34 -26.09 0.71
C LEU A 170 -4.97 -27.57 0.86
N HIS A 171 -4.39 -27.91 1.99
CA HIS A 171 -4.16 -29.29 2.41
C HIS A 171 -5.06 -29.59 3.62
N PRO A 172 -5.48 -30.84 3.89
CA PRO A 172 -6.27 -31.16 5.08
C PRO A 172 -5.69 -30.64 6.40
N ASN A 173 -4.36 -30.54 6.48
CA ASN A 173 -3.64 -30.03 7.65
C ASN A 173 -3.47 -28.49 7.69
N GLY A 174 -4.00 -27.74 6.71
CA GLY A 174 -4.03 -26.28 6.73
C GLY A 174 -3.64 -25.59 5.42
N ASN A 175 -3.58 -24.25 5.51
CA ASN A 175 -3.22 -23.33 4.42
C ASN A 175 -1.72 -23.01 4.48
N ILE A 176 -0.96 -23.44 3.47
CA ILE A 176 0.49 -23.25 3.45
C ILE A 176 0.89 -21.76 3.43
N THR A 177 0.07 -20.90 2.82
CA THR A 177 0.33 -19.45 2.69
C THR A 177 0.39 -18.78 4.06
N GLU A 178 -0.55 -19.11 4.95
CA GLU A 178 -0.58 -18.58 6.32
C GLU A 178 0.59 -19.10 7.16
N LEU A 179 0.97 -20.37 6.98
CA LEU A 179 2.07 -21.00 7.71
C LEU A 179 3.43 -20.41 7.33
N LEU A 180 3.67 -20.16 6.03
CA LEU A 180 4.90 -19.53 5.56
C LEU A 180 5.09 -18.12 6.15
N LEU A 181 4.02 -17.33 6.24
CA LEU A 181 4.07 -16.02 6.91
C LEU A 181 4.32 -16.15 8.40
N LYS A 182 3.57 -17.03 9.08
CA LYS A 182 3.63 -17.19 10.54
C LYS A 182 5.01 -17.64 11.00
N GLU A 183 5.67 -18.51 10.21
CA GLU A 183 7.04 -18.93 10.47
C GLU A 183 8.07 -17.88 10.02
N GLY A 184 7.70 -16.80 9.34
CA GLY A 184 8.64 -15.77 8.91
C GLY A 184 9.44 -16.15 7.66
N PHE A 185 8.93 -17.04 6.81
CA PHE A 185 9.50 -17.38 5.51
C PHE A 185 8.95 -16.53 4.36
N ALA A 186 7.94 -15.70 4.60
CA ALA A 186 7.31 -14.89 3.56
C ALA A 186 6.99 -13.48 4.03
N ARG A 187 6.80 -12.59 3.05
CA ARG A 187 6.22 -11.24 3.21
C ARG A 187 4.87 -11.17 2.52
N CYS A 188 3.98 -10.35 3.05
CA CYS A 188 2.72 -10.02 2.39
C CYS A 188 2.97 -9.16 1.14
N VAL A 189 2.22 -9.41 0.07
CA VAL A 189 2.36 -8.71 -1.21
C VAL A 189 1.04 -8.09 -1.63
N ASP A 190 0.94 -6.77 -1.49
CA ASP A 190 -0.31 -6.01 -1.57
C ASP A 190 -1.08 -6.21 -2.89
N TRP A 191 -0.38 -6.20 -4.05
CA TRP A 191 -1.04 -6.34 -5.35
C TRP A 191 -1.71 -7.71 -5.53
N SER A 192 -1.13 -8.77 -4.95
CA SER A 192 -1.68 -10.13 -5.00
C SER A 192 -2.65 -10.40 -3.85
N MET A 193 -2.51 -9.69 -2.73
CA MET A 193 -3.47 -9.75 -1.63
C MET A 193 -4.86 -9.26 -2.04
N ALA A 194 -4.95 -8.33 -2.99
CA ALA A 194 -6.22 -7.82 -3.50
C ALA A 194 -7.12 -8.90 -4.13
N VAL A 195 -6.54 -10.01 -4.60
CA VAL A 195 -7.27 -11.15 -5.17
C VAL A 195 -7.34 -12.35 -4.22
N TYR A 196 -6.72 -12.28 -3.04
CA TYR A 196 -6.74 -13.36 -2.06
C TYR A 196 -8.12 -13.49 -1.39
N THR A 197 -8.65 -14.71 -1.38
CA THR A 197 -10.06 -14.98 -1.04
C THR A 197 -10.27 -15.58 0.34
N ARG A 198 -9.20 -15.88 1.09
CA ARG A 198 -9.28 -16.64 2.36
C ARG A 198 -9.17 -15.79 3.64
N GLY A 199 -9.16 -14.46 3.48
CA GLY A 199 -9.07 -13.49 4.57
C GLY A 199 -7.69 -12.84 4.65
N ALA A 200 -7.53 -11.67 4.03
CA ALA A 200 -6.29 -10.91 4.00
C ALA A 200 -5.77 -10.55 5.41
N GLU A 201 -6.69 -10.36 6.36
CA GLU A 201 -6.43 -10.11 7.77
C GLU A 201 -5.62 -11.23 8.43
N LYS A 202 -5.81 -12.49 8.01
CA LYS A 202 -5.05 -13.63 8.54
C LYS A 202 -3.61 -13.60 8.09
N LEU A 203 -3.36 -13.23 6.83
CA LEU A 203 -2.00 -13.07 6.30
C LEU A 203 -1.28 -11.94 7.04
N ARG A 204 -1.93 -10.78 7.20
CA ARG A 204 -1.38 -9.65 7.97
C ARG A 204 -1.08 -10.02 9.43
N ALA A 205 -1.98 -10.76 10.07
CA ALA A 205 -1.76 -11.22 11.44
C ALA A 205 -0.57 -12.19 11.54
N ALA A 206 -0.44 -13.11 10.59
CA ALA A 206 0.68 -14.05 10.54
C ALA A 206 2.03 -13.35 10.30
N GLU A 207 2.09 -12.37 9.39
CA GLU A 207 3.29 -11.56 9.17
C GLU A 207 3.64 -10.71 10.41
N ARG A 208 2.64 -10.10 11.04
CA ARG A 208 2.84 -9.32 12.28
C ARG A 208 3.43 -10.19 13.39
N TYR A 209 2.88 -11.39 13.58
CA TYR A 209 3.40 -12.35 14.54
C TYR A 209 4.88 -12.65 14.29
N ALA A 210 5.26 -12.92 13.03
CA ALA A 210 6.64 -13.20 12.67
C ALA A 210 7.59 -11.99 12.86
N LYS A 211 7.10 -10.77 12.60
CA LYS A 211 7.81 -9.50 12.88
C LYS A 211 8.06 -9.30 14.37
N GLU A 212 7.02 -9.45 15.20
CA GLU A 212 7.09 -9.29 16.66
C GLU A 212 8.08 -10.27 17.31
N HIS A 213 8.13 -11.50 16.80
CA HIS A 213 9.02 -12.56 17.30
C HIS A 213 10.36 -12.61 16.56
N LYS A 214 10.63 -11.68 15.63
CA LYS A 214 11.86 -11.60 14.84
C LYS A 214 12.25 -12.93 14.18
N LEU A 215 11.28 -13.60 13.54
CA LEU A 215 11.48 -14.93 12.94
C LEU A 215 12.12 -14.82 11.55
N ARG A 216 13.18 -15.62 11.30
CA ARG A 216 13.87 -15.81 10.02
C ARG A 216 14.09 -14.50 9.23
N ILE A 217 13.32 -14.22 8.17
CA ILE A 217 13.51 -13.02 7.36
C ILE A 217 13.32 -11.72 8.16
N TRP A 218 12.69 -11.80 9.33
CA TRP A 218 12.43 -10.71 10.26
C TRP A 218 13.42 -10.64 11.43
N ARG A 219 14.49 -11.44 11.45
CA ARG A 219 15.46 -11.48 12.57
C ARG A 219 16.05 -10.10 12.92
N ASP A 220 16.24 -9.27 11.90
CA ASP A 220 16.81 -7.93 11.98
C ASP A 220 15.73 -6.83 11.88
N TYR A 221 14.45 -7.19 12.04
CA TYR A 221 13.34 -6.24 11.90
C TYR A 221 13.35 -5.19 13.02
N VAL A 222 13.25 -3.93 12.59
CA VAL A 222 13.05 -2.77 13.46
C VAL A 222 11.81 -2.03 12.98
N ALA A 223 10.84 -1.86 13.87
CA ALA A 223 9.62 -1.13 13.54
C ALA A 223 9.96 0.34 13.21
N PRO A 224 9.27 0.99 12.24
CA PRO A 224 9.53 2.39 11.90
C PRO A 224 9.37 3.38 13.07
N THR A 225 8.62 2.99 14.10
CA THR A 225 8.40 3.77 15.33
C THR A 225 9.15 3.21 16.53
N ALA A 226 10.12 2.31 16.35
CA ALA A 226 10.78 1.61 17.47
C ALA A 226 11.49 2.57 18.43
N ASN A 227 12.01 3.68 17.91
CA ASN A 227 12.74 4.69 18.67
C ASN A 227 11.86 5.81 19.23
N LEU A 228 10.53 5.74 19.05
CA LEU A 228 9.60 6.76 19.54
C LEU A 228 9.00 6.35 20.87
N ASP A 229 9.04 7.27 21.83
CA ASP A 229 8.34 7.08 23.10
C ASP A 229 6.82 7.06 22.89
N GLN A 230 6.09 6.41 23.79
CA GLN A 230 4.64 6.24 23.65
C GLN A 230 3.88 7.58 23.52
N LYS A 231 4.34 8.63 24.22
CA LYS A 231 3.77 9.99 24.16
C LYS A 231 4.02 10.69 22.82
N GLU A 232 5.09 10.34 22.13
CA GLU A 232 5.40 10.87 20.79
C GLU A 232 4.72 10.06 19.70
N LYS A 233 4.57 8.75 19.93
CA LYS A 233 3.89 7.83 19.04
C LYS A 233 2.39 8.10 18.98
N GLN A 234 1.75 8.41 20.11
CA GLN A 234 0.32 8.68 20.15
C GLN A 234 0.00 9.85 21.10
N PHE A 235 -0.67 10.87 20.56
CA PHE A 235 -1.04 12.06 21.32
C PHE A 235 -2.29 12.74 20.76
N GLN A 236 -2.89 13.62 21.57
CA GLN A 236 -3.96 14.51 21.12
C GLN A 236 -3.43 15.91 20.93
N ALA A 237 -3.89 16.60 19.87
CA ALA A 237 -3.47 17.96 19.58
C ALA A 237 -4.59 18.76 18.90
N LYS A 238 -4.56 20.09 19.01
CA LYS A 238 -5.52 20.98 18.34
C LYS A 238 -4.99 21.36 16.96
N VAL A 239 -5.77 21.15 15.90
CA VAL A 239 -5.36 21.60 14.56
C VAL A 239 -5.51 23.12 14.46
N VAL A 240 -4.42 23.78 14.09
CA VAL A 240 -4.35 25.25 14.00
C VAL A 240 -4.15 25.75 12.57
N GLN A 241 -3.66 24.90 11.67
CA GLN A 241 -3.45 25.25 10.28
C GLN A 241 -3.47 23.99 9.40
N VAL A 242 -4.02 24.10 8.20
CA VAL A 242 -3.90 23.13 7.11
C VAL A 242 -2.94 23.71 6.08
N LEU A 243 -1.75 23.14 5.99
CA LEU A 243 -0.73 23.58 5.04
C LEU A 243 -1.10 23.16 3.62
N ASN A 244 -1.50 21.90 3.47
CA ASN A 244 -1.85 21.29 2.20
C ASN A 244 -2.88 20.16 2.41
N ALA A 245 -3.35 19.55 1.33
CA ALA A 245 -4.29 18.43 1.35
C ALA A 245 -3.73 17.13 1.99
N ASP A 246 -2.51 17.14 2.50
CA ASP A 246 -1.86 16.04 3.22
C ASP A 246 -1.08 16.50 4.46
N ALA A 247 -1.09 17.80 4.82
CA ALA A 247 -0.23 18.33 5.87
C ALA A 247 -0.96 19.36 6.74
N ILE A 248 -0.89 19.17 8.05
CA ILE A 248 -1.52 20.03 9.06
C ILE A 248 -0.50 20.46 10.12
N VAL A 249 -0.70 21.63 10.72
CA VAL A 249 0.00 22.06 11.92
C VAL A 249 -0.94 21.86 13.10
N VAL A 250 -0.41 21.24 14.14
CA VAL A 250 -1.12 21.00 15.39
C VAL A 250 -0.41 21.71 16.55
N LYS A 251 -1.20 22.24 17.49
CA LYS A 251 -0.73 22.76 18.78
C LYS A 251 -0.87 21.67 19.83
N LEU A 252 0.25 21.28 20.44
CA LEU A 252 0.32 20.31 21.53
C LEU A 252 -0.18 20.94 22.84
N SER A 253 -0.45 20.11 23.83
CA SER A 253 -0.83 20.58 25.17
C SER A 253 0.29 21.37 25.88
N SER A 254 1.55 21.16 25.48
CA SER A 254 2.69 21.96 25.95
C SER A 254 2.68 23.39 25.42
N GLY A 255 1.91 23.68 24.37
CA GLY A 255 1.93 24.95 23.63
C GLY A 255 2.75 24.88 22.34
N ASP A 256 3.56 23.84 22.16
CA ASP A 256 4.41 23.67 20.98
C ASP A 256 3.61 23.36 19.72
N TYR A 257 4.17 23.74 18.57
CA TYR A 257 3.60 23.50 17.25
C TYR A 257 4.35 22.37 16.54
N LYS A 258 3.61 21.42 15.97
CA LYS A 258 4.19 20.33 15.18
C LYS A 258 3.48 20.19 13.84
N THR A 259 4.25 19.98 12.77
CA THR A 259 3.71 19.68 11.45
C THR A 259 3.54 18.17 11.29
N ILE A 260 2.33 17.75 10.96
CA ILE A 260 1.94 16.34 10.78
C ILE A 260 1.52 16.14 9.33
N HIS A 261 2.09 15.13 8.69
CA HIS A 261 1.71 14.70 7.35
C HIS A 261 0.83 13.46 7.44
N LEU A 262 -0.24 13.40 6.66
CA LEU A 262 -1.13 12.24 6.58
C LEU A 262 -0.37 11.08 5.92
N ALA A 263 -0.24 9.97 6.66
CA ALA A 263 0.54 8.82 6.22
C ALA A 263 -0.07 8.16 4.96
N SER A 264 0.80 7.70 4.06
CA SER A 264 0.46 6.88 2.89
C SER A 264 -0.52 7.46 1.87
N ILE A 265 -0.79 8.76 1.90
CA ILE A 265 -1.58 9.44 0.86
C ILE A 265 -0.77 10.51 0.14
N ARG A 266 -1.25 10.93 -1.03
CA ARG A 266 -0.72 12.03 -1.81
C ARG A 266 -1.84 13.03 -2.08
N PRO A 267 -1.57 14.34 -1.93
CA PRO A 267 -2.51 15.36 -2.34
C PRO A 267 -2.62 15.38 -3.88
N PRO A 268 -3.66 16.02 -4.44
CA PRO A 268 -3.79 16.26 -5.87
C PRO A 268 -2.52 16.88 -6.47
N ARG A 269 -2.18 16.53 -7.71
CA ARG A 269 -1.03 17.09 -8.45
C ARG A 269 -1.40 17.27 -9.92
N LEU A 270 -0.65 18.10 -10.62
CA LEU A 270 -0.72 18.14 -12.08
C LEU A 270 -0.04 16.89 -12.65
N GLU A 271 -0.72 16.17 -13.54
CA GLU A 271 -0.11 15.10 -14.34
C GLU A 271 0.35 15.68 -15.69
N GLY A 272 1.59 15.40 -16.08
CA GLY A 272 2.15 15.77 -17.39
C GLY A 272 2.68 17.21 -17.46
N GLU A 273 4.01 17.35 -17.53
CA GLU A 273 4.66 18.61 -17.92
C GLU A 273 4.47 18.85 -19.43
N GLY A 274 3.36 19.48 -19.81
CA GLY A 274 3.33 20.29 -21.03
C GLY A 274 4.12 21.58 -20.80
N PRO A 275 4.66 22.22 -21.86
CA PRO A 275 5.43 23.46 -21.72
C PRO A 275 4.51 24.52 -21.10
N GLN A 276 4.67 24.75 -19.80
CA GLN A 276 3.96 25.83 -19.13
C GLN A 276 4.43 27.15 -19.73
N ASP A 277 3.45 28.00 -19.99
CA ASP A 277 3.66 29.41 -20.26
C ASP A 277 4.44 29.99 -19.08
N LYS A 278 5.77 30.16 -19.25
CA LYS A 278 6.73 30.53 -18.18
C LYS A 278 6.37 31.83 -17.45
N ASN A 279 5.38 32.57 -17.96
CA ASN A 279 4.90 33.82 -17.41
C ASN A 279 3.74 33.70 -16.40
N ARG A 280 3.06 32.54 -16.27
CA ARG A 280 1.98 32.39 -15.27
C ARG A 280 2.53 31.86 -13.94
N LYS A 281 2.48 32.68 -12.89
CA LYS A 281 2.81 32.26 -11.52
C LYS A 281 1.78 31.23 -11.02
N LEU A 282 2.14 29.95 -11.08
CA LEU A 282 1.31 28.84 -10.61
C LEU A 282 0.99 29.01 -9.12
N ARG A 283 -0.29 28.93 -8.77
CA ARG A 283 -0.80 28.90 -7.39
C ARG A 283 -1.38 27.51 -7.13
N PRO A 284 -0.60 26.60 -6.49
CA PRO A 284 -0.97 25.21 -6.36
C PRO A 284 -2.39 24.97 -5.82
N LEU A 285 -2.83 25.77 -4.84
CA LEU A 285 -4.15 25.64 -4.24
C LEU A 285 -5.32 25.81 -5.23
N TYR A 286 -5.19 26.72 -6.20
CA TYR A 286 -6.28 27.08 -7.12
C TYR A 286 -6.09 26.54 -8.54
N ASP A 287 -4.83 26.31 -8.94
CA ASP A 287 -4.49 25.87 -10.29
C ASP A 287 -4.37 24.33 -10.40
N ILE A 288 -4.18 23.61 -9.29
CA ILE A 288 -4.17 22.13 -9.30
C ILE A 288 -5.61 21.63 -9.14
N PRO A 289 -6.13 20.83 -10.08
CA PRO A 289 -7.41 20.13 -9.96
C PRO A 289 -7.65 19.52 -8.59
N TYR A 290 -8.84 19.76 -8.01
CA TYR A 290 -9.29 19.20 -6.72
C TYR A 290 -8.48 19.61 -5.48
N MET A 291 -7.41 20.41 -5.62
CA MET A 291 -6.56 20.80 -4.49
C MET A 291 -7.31 21.70 -3.51
N PHE A 292 -8.09 22.65 -4.03
CA PHE A 292 -8.92 23.53 -3.23
C PHE A 292 -9.93 22.73 -2.41
N GLU A 293 -10.66 21.82 -3.05
CA GLU A 293 -11.66 20.96 -2.40
C GLU A 293 -11.03 20.05 -1.35
N ALA A 294 -9.83 19.52 -1.62
CA ALA A 294 -9.10 18.68 -0.69
C ALA A 294 -8.65 19.47 0.56
N ARG A 295 -8.08 20.67 0.39
CA ARG A 295 -7.70 21.53 1.52
C ARG A 295 -8.93 22.04 2.28
N GLU A 296 -9.99 22.45 1.57
CA GLU A 296 -11.23 22.91 2.19
C GLU A 296 -11.93 21.82 3.00
N PHE A 297 -11.90 20.57 2.51
CA PHE A 297 -12.39 19.43 3.27
C PHE A 297 -11.65 19.29 4.60
N LEU A 298 -10.31 19.40 4.60
CA LEU A 298 -9.52 19.39 5.83
C LEU A 298 -9.81 20.60 6.72
N ARG A 299 -9.87 21.81 6.14
CA ARG A 299 -10.13 23.06 6.87
C ARG A 299 -11.43 22.97 7.66
N ARG A 300 -12.54 22.70 6.95
CA ARG A 300 -13.89 22.63 7.52
C ARG A 300 -14.00 21.53 8.58
N LYS A 301 -13.29 20.41 8.38
CA LYS A 301 -13.38 19.27 9.29
C LYS A 301 -12.46 19.39 10.52
N LEU A 302 -11.31 20.04 10.39
CA LEU A 302 -10.23 19.96 11.38
C LEU A 302 -9.91 21.25 12.10
N ILE A 303 -9.99 22.42 11.45
CA ILE A 303 -9.50 23.66 12.06
C ILE A 303 -10.19 23.95 13.38
N GLY A 304 -9.37 24.22 14.40
CA GLY A 304 -9.83 24.47 15.77
C GLY A 304 -10.26 23.22 16.55
N LYS A 305 -10.31 22.04 15.93
CA LYS A 305 -10.71 20.79 16.57
C LYS A 305 -9.52 20.05 17.18
N LYS A 306 -9.79 19.29 18.25
CA LYS A 306 -8.84 18.33 18.81
C LYS A 306 -8.90 17.03 18.01
N VAL A 307 -7.73 16.52 17.63
CA VAL A 307 -7.56 15.28 16.86
C VAL A 307 -6.65 14.32 17.63
N SER A 308 -6.81 13.02 17.38
CA SER A 308 -5.88 11.99 17.84
C SER A 308 -4.89 11.68 16.72
N VAL A 309 -3.61 11.80 17.02
CA VAL A 309 -2.49 11.56 16.10
C VAL A 309 -1.77 10.29 16.53
N THR A 310 -1.56 9.36 15.60
CA THR A 310 -0.74 8.17 15.78
C THR A 310 0.35 8.17 14.72
N VAL A 311 1.61 8.39 15.13
CA VAL A 311 2.76 8.42 14.23
C VAL A 311 3.00 7.03 13.67
N ASP A 312 2.99 6.91 12.35
CA ASP A 312 3.23 5.65 11.64
C ASP A 312 4.71 5.49 11.29
N TYR A 313 5.37 6.56 10.88
CA TYR A 313 6.81 6.61 10.60
C TYR A 313 7.31 8.05 10.54
N ILE A 314 8.62 8.23 10.69
CA ILE A 314 9.28 9.51 10.44
C ILE A 314 10.13 9.34 9.19
N ARG A 315 9.83 10.13 8.16
CA ARG A 315 10.69 10.20 6.98
C ARG A 315 11.84 11.16 7.30
N PRO A 316 13.10 10.70 7.29
CA PRO A 316 14.24 11.56 7.58
C PRO A 316 14.35 12.68 6.55
N ALA A 317 14.99 13.79 6.93
CA ALA A 317 15.33 14.83 6.00
C ALA A 317 16.22 14.28 4.88
N SER A 318 16.03 14.75 3.65
CA SER A 318 16.86 14.38 2.51
C SER A 318 17.36 15.65 1.81
N GLY A 319 18.62 15.63 1.41
CA GLY A 319 19.21 16.68 0.58
C GLY A 319 18.58 16.71 -0.82
N ALA A 320 18.80 17.81 -1.53
CA ALA A 320 18.40 17.87 -2.93
C ALA A 320 19.27 16.92 -3.77
N THR A 321 18.64 16.15 -4.64
CA THR A 321 19.30 15.41 -5.74
C THR A 321 18.83 16.00 -7.07
N ASP A 322 19.50 15.67 -8.17
CA ASP A 322 19.16 16.18 -9.51
C ASP A 322 17.71 15.89 -9.93
N THR A 323 17.05 14.90 -9.31
CA THR A 323 15.68 14.47 -9.62
C THR A 323 14.69 14.66 -8.46
N VAL A 324 15.15 14.97 -7.25
CA VAL A 324 14.29 15.07 -6.05
C VAL A 324 14.69 16.30 -5.23
N PRO A 325 13.78 17.27 -5.03
CA PRO A 325 14.04 18.43 -4.16
C PRO A 325 14.38 18.01 -2.73
N ALA A 326 15.19 18.82 -2.04
CA ALA A 326 15.42 18.64 -0.61
C ALA A 326 14.10 18.68 0.14
N PHE A 327 13.94 17.80 1.13
CA PHE A 327 12.79 17.85 2.02
C PHE A 327 13.22 17.73 3.47
N SER A 328 12.58 18.52 4.33
CA SER A 328 12.73 18.42 5.78
C SER A 328 12.21 17.09 6.29
N GLU A 329 12.62 16.72 7.50
CA GLU A 329 12.05 15.58 8.22
C GLU A 329 10.53 15.70 8.27
N ARG A 330 9.82 14.60 8.00
CA ARG A 330 8.35 14.54 8.00
C ARG A 330 7.86 13.51 8.98
N THR A 331 7.18 13.95 10.03
CA THR A 331 6.35 13.09 10.85
C THR A 331 5.11 12.69 10.04
N CYS A 332 5.02 11.42 9.63
CA CYS A 332 3.89 10.86 8.92
C CYS A 332 3.01 10.07 9.90
N ALA A 333 1.73 10.41 9.96
CA ALA A 333 0.83 9.90 10.97
C ALA A 333 -0.58 9.65 10.44
N THR A 334 -1.26 8.74 11.13
CA THR A 334 -2.69 8.55 11.05
C THR A 334 -3.37 9.56 11.97
N VAL A 335 -4.24 10.39 11.39
CA VAL A 335 -4.98 11.43 12.12
C VAL A 335 -6.44 11.06 12.14
N THR A 336 -7.03 10.99 13.34
CA THR A 336 -8.44 10.65 13.54
C THR A 336 -9.19 11.73 14.30
N ILE A 337 -10.47 11.90 13.98
CA ILE A 337 -11.41 12.75 14.72
C ILE A 337 -12.75 12.03 14.84
N GLY A 338 -13.23 11.85 16.08
CA GLY A 338 -14.48 11.10 16.32
C GLY A 338 -14.45 9.67 15.73
N GLY A 339 -13.30 9.00 15.77
CA GLY A 339 -13.10 7.66 15.19
C GLY A 339 -12.91 7.63 13.67
N ILE A 340 -13.01 8.76 12.97
CA ILE A 340 -12.87 8.81 11.50
C ILE A 340 -11.41 9.07 11.13
N ASN A 341 -10.81 8.16 10.36
CA ASN A 341 -9.51 8.36 9.71
C ASN A 341 -9.62 9.41 8.60
N ILE A 342 -8.88 10.51 8.74
CA ILE A 342 -8.95 11.64 7.80
C ILE A 342 -8.33 11.30 6.44
N ALA A 343 -7.25 10.53 6.42
CA ALA A 343 -6.60 10.11 5.18
C ALA A 343 -7.54 9.20 4.36
N GLU A 344 -8.20 8.24 5.02
CA GLU A 344 -9.20 7.39 4.38
C GLU A 344 -10.41 8.20 3.86
N ALA A 345 -10.84 9.21 4.60
CA ALA A 345 -11.95 10.06 4.20
C ALA A 345 -11.64 10.92 2.96
N LEU A 346 -10.41 11.45 2.85
CA LEU A 346 -9.93 12.15 1.66
C LEU A 346 -9.90 11.20 0.45
N VAL A 347 -9.28 10.04 0.60
CA VAL A 347 -9.16 9.03 -0.46
C VAL A 347 -10.54 8.54 -0.92
N SER A 348 -11.45 8.23 0.01
CA SER A 348 -12.83 7.80 -0.29
C SER A 348 -13.66 8.83 -1.06
N LYS A 349 -13.26 10.11 -1.02
CA LYS A 349 -13.87 11.21 -1.79
C LYS A 349 -13.14 11.50 -3.11
N GLY A 350 -12.04 10.80 -3.39
CA GLY A 350 -11.18 11.07 -4.54
C GLY A 350 -10.45 12.40 -4.42
N LEU A 351 -10.18 12.88 -3.20
CA LEU A 351 -9.46 14.13 -2.92
C LEU A 351 -7.97 13.90 -2.60
N ALA A 352 -7.53 12.65 -2.63
CA ALA A 352 -6.16 12.21 -2.49
C ALA A 352 -6.01 10.82 -3.12
N THR A 353 -4.78 10.44 -3.48
CA THR A 353 -4.45 9.08 -3.94
C THR A 353 -3.57 8.37 -2.92
N VAL A 354 -3.52 7.04 -2.97
CA VAL A 354 -2.71 6.23 -2.05
C VAL A 354 -1.31 6.05 -2.62
N ILE A 355 -0.28 6.18 -1.76
CA ILE A 355 1.11 5.92 -2.13
C ILE A 355 1.28 4.41 -2.38
N ARG A 356 1.86 4.04 -3.52
CA ARG A 356 2.29 2.65 -3.76
C ARG A 356 3.71 2.46 -3.21
N TYR A 357 3.85 1.55 -2.26
CA TYR A 357 5.12 1.22 -1.61
C TYR A 357 5.82 0.04 -2.28
N ARG A 358 7.14 -0.03 -2.13
CA ARG A 358 7.91 -1.24 -2.48
C ARG A 358 7.62 -2.33 -1.45
N GLN A 359 7.88 -3.59 -1.82
CA GLN A 359 7.58 -4.75 -0.96
C GLN A 359 8.34 -4.76 0.38
N ASP A 360 9.45 -4.04 0.45
CA ASP A 360 10.34 -3.93 1.60
C ASP A 360 10.21 -2.60 2.34
N ASP A 361 9.31 -1.72 1.91
CA ASP A 361 9.11 -0.41 2.52
C ASP A 361 7.98 -0.45 3.56
N ASP A 362 8.38 -0.61 4.82
CA ASP A 362 7.48 -0.59 5.98
C ASP A 362 7.17 0.84 6.47
N GLN A 363 7.69 1.90 5.83
CA GLN A 363 7.36 3.30 6.16
C GLN A 363 6.00 3.72 5.58
N ARG A 364 4.95 3.04 6.05
CA ARG A 364 3.56 3.21 5.62
C ARG A 364 2.60 3.26 6.80
N SER A 365 1.38 3.71 6.54
CA SER A 365 0.30 3.78 7.52
C SER A 365 -0.03 2.39 8.05
N SER A 366 -0.29 2.30 9.35
CA SER A 366 -0.89 1.14 10.00
C SER A 366 -2.27 0.75 9.42
N HIS A 367 -2.95 1.69 8.74
CA HIS A 367 -4.24 1.54 8.09
C HIS A 367 -4.15 1.42 6.56
N TYR A 368 -3.00 1.00 6.03
CA TYR A 368 -2.74 1.01 4.59
C TYR A 368 -3.75 0.21 3.76
N ASP A 369 -4.20 -0.96 4.23
CA ASP A 369 -5.21 -1.77 3.52
C ASP A 369 -6.57 -1.07 3.42
N GLU A 370 -6.97 -0.32 4.45
CA GLU A 370 -8.19 0.49 4.46
C GLU A 370 -8.09 1.64 3.44
N LEU A 371 -6.92 2.27 3.33
CA LEU A 371 -6.65 3.30 2.33
C LEU A 371 -6.74 2.73 0.91
N LEU A 372 -6.15 1.56 0.66
CA LEU A 372 -6.24 0.87 -0.64
C LEU A 372 -7.69 0.55 -1.02
N ALA A 373 -8.46 0.03 -0.07
CA ALA A 373 -9.87 -0.26 -0.27
C ALA A 373 -10.69 1.01 -0.54
N ALA A 374 -10.39 2.10 0.18
CA ALA A 374 -11.01 3.41 -0.03
C ALA A 374 -10.75 3.95 -1.45
N GLU A 375 -9.52 3.82 -1.94
CA GLU A 375 -9.14 4.28 -3.28
C GLU A 375 -9.83 3.44 -4.35
N ALA A 376 -9.85 2.12 -4.20
CA ALA A 376 -10.58 1.23 -5.12
C ALA A 376 -12.07 1.60 -5.21
N ARG A 377 -12.71 1.94 -4.08
CA ARG A 377 -14.09 2.45 -4.06
C ARG A 377 -14.22 3.81 -4.75
N ALA A 378 -13.27 4.71 -4.57
CA ALA A 378 -13.29 6.03 -5.21
C ALA A 378 -13.13 5.94 -6.73
N VAL A 379 -12.22 5.07 -7.20
CA VAL A 379 -12.02 4.76 -8.62
C VAL A 379 -13.27 4.14 -9.23
N LYS A 380 -13.82 3.09 -8.61
CA LYS A 380 -15.03 2.40 -9.11
C LYS A 380 -16.22 3.35 -9.25
N ASN A 381 -16.36 4.30 -8.32
CA ASN A 381 -17.46 5.25 -8.31
C ASN A 381 -17.14 6.56 -9.06
N GLY A 382 -15.97 6.68 -9.69
CA GLY A 382 -15.56 7.88 -10.43
C GLY A 382 -15.60 9.16 -9.59
N LYS A 383 -15.06 9.13 -8.37
CA LYS A 383 -15.06 10.28 -7.46
C LYS A 383 -13.83 11.15 -7.61
N GLY A 384 -14.01 12.47 -7.53
CA GLY A 384 -12.91 13.45 -7.48
C GLY A 384 -11.90 13.26 -8.60
N LEU A 385 -10.64 13.05 -8.23
CA LEU A 385 -9.52 12.75 -9.15
C LEU A 385 -9.78 11.57 -10.11
N HIS A 386 -10.68 10.65 -9.76
CA HIS A 386 -11.03 9.50 -10.60
C HIS A 386 -12.31 9.72 -11.44
N SER A 387 -12.91 10.89 -11.34
CA SER A 387 -14.07 11.28 -12.12
C SER A 387 -13.68 11.50 -13.58
N LYS A 388 -14.54 11.05 -14.50
CA LYS A 388 -14.46 11.41 -15.93
C LYS A 388 -15.19 12.72 -16.26
N LYS A 389 -15.81 13.36 -15.25
CA LYS A 389 -16.51 14.64 -15.41
C LYS A 389 -15.53 15.80 -15.51
N GLU A 390 -16.01 16.95 -15.96
CA GLU A 390 -15.24 18.19 -15.96
C GLU A 390 -14.64 18.48 -14.59
N VAL A 391 -13.38 18.87 -14.62
CA VAL A 391 -12.57 19.17 -13.45
C VAL A 391 -12.95 20.55 -12.91
N PRO A 392 -13.07 20.73 -11.58
CA PRO A 392 -13.33 22.05 -11.00
C PRO A 392 -12.23 23.05 -11.36
N ILE A 393 -12.61 24.24 -11.83
CA ILE A 393 -11.69 25.34 -12.18
C ILE A 393 -11.95 26.51 -11.23
N HIS A 394 -10.91 26.95 -10.51
CA HIS A 394 -11.01 28.03 -9.53
C HIS A 394 -10.33 29.29 -10.07
N ARG A 395 -11.11 30.20 -10.65
CA ARG A 395 -10.60 31.48 -11.17
C ARG A 395 -10.54 32.52 -10.06
N VAL A 396 -9.51 32.45 -9.22
CA VAL A 396 -9.34 33.40 -8.10
C VAL A 396 -8.49 34.60 -8.52
N ALA A 397 -9.04 35.81 -8.45
CA ALA A 397 -8.28 37.04 -8.70
C ALA A 397 -7.47 37.43 -7.46
N ASP A 398 -6.14 37.56 -7.57
CA ASP A 398 -5.32 38.11 -6.48
C ASP A 398 -5.17 39.63 -6.65
N ILE A 399 -5.79 40.39 -5.76
CA ILE A 399 -5.80 41.86 -5.76
C ILE A 399 -4.70 42.38 -4.83
N SER A 400 -4.16 41.55 -3.94
CA SER A 400 -3.13 41.93 -2.97
C SER A 400 -1.92 42.59 -3.64
N GLY A 401 -1.69 43.87 -3.33
CA GLY A 401 -0.55 44.64 -3.83
C GLY A 401 -0.71 45.18 -5.27
N ASP A 402 -1.87 45.00 -5.89
CA ASP A 402 -2.21 45.59 -7.18
C ASP A 402 -3.12 46.81 -6.96
N THR A 403 -2.50 48.00 -6.83
CA THR A 403 -3.21 49.24 -6.51
C THR A 403 -4.26 49.62 -7.56
N GLN A 404 -4.03 49.30 -8.83
CA GLN A 404 -4.99 49.61 -9.90
C GLN A 404 -6.24 48.75 -9.77
N LYS A 405 -6.09 47.43 -9.57
CA LYS A 405 -7.23 46.56 -9.31
C LYS A 405 -7.91 46.87 -7.99
N ALA A 406 -7.16 47.17 -6.93
CA ALA A 406 -7.75 47.52 -5.63
C ALA A 406 -8.69 48.73 -5.74
N LYS A 407 -8.28 49.79 -6.46
CA LYS A 407 -9.14 50.95 -6.75
C LYS A 407 -10.41 50.59 -7.52
N GLN A 408 -10.33 49.64 -8.45
CA GLN A 408 -11.51 49.19 -9.21
C GLN A 408 -12.47 48.38 -8.33
N PHE A 409 -11.97 47.57 -7.40
CA PHE A 409 -12.79 46.72 -6.53
C PHE A 409 -13.36 47.44 -5.31
N LEU A 410 -12.70 48.50 -4.82
CA LEU A 410 -13.10 49.21 -3.59
C LEU A 410 -14.59 49.62 -3.56
N PRO A 411 -15.17 50.26 -4.60
CA PRO A 411 -16.58 50.67 -4.54
C PRO A 411 -17.54 49.47 -4.43
N PHE A 412 -17.16 48.30 -4.97
CA PHE A 412 -17.97 47.10 -4.87
C PHE A 412 -17.92 46.49 -3.48
N LEU A 413 -16.74 46.44 -2.88
CA LEU A 413 -16.56 45.91 -1.52
C LEU A 413 -17.21 46.82 -0.47
N GLN A 414 -17.11 48.14 -0.60
CA GLN A 414 -17.81 49.09 0.28
C GLN A 414 -19.33 48.94 0.17
N ARG A 415 -19.88 48.82 -1.05
CA ARG A 415 -21.33 48.63 -1.24
C ARG A 415 -21.84 47.27 -0.78
N ALA A 416 -20.99 46.25 -0.79
CA ALA A 416 -21.35 44.94 -0.26
C ALA A 416 -21.58 44.98 1.25
N GLY A 417 -21.02 45.98 1.94
CA GLY A 417 -21.04 46.07 3.40
C GLY A 417 -20.31 44.89 4.00
N ARG A 418 -20.97 44.21 4.94
CA ARG A 418 -20.42 43.02 5.58
C ARG A 418 -20.37 41.84 4.62
N SER A 419 -19.17 41.29 4.47
CA SER A 419 -18.84 40.24 3.52
C SER A 419 -18.23 39.05 4.26
N GLU A 420 -18.68 37.85 3.93
CA GLU A 420 -18.06 36.61 4.40
C GLU A 420 -16.69 36.41 3.72
N ALA A 421 -15.69 36.07 4.52
CA ALA A 421 -14.35 35.80 4.04
C ALA A 421 -13.70 34.65 4.80
N VAL A 422 -12.67 34.06 4.21
CA VAL A 422 -11.78 33.09 4.85
C VAL A 422 -10.41 33.70 5.01
N VAL A 423 -9.86 33.68 6.23
CA VAL A 423 -8.48 34.15 6.46
C VAL A 423 -7.48 33.15 5.89
N GLU A 424 -6.90 33.46 4.74
CA GLU A 424 -5.92 32.60 4.07
C GLU A 424 -4.52 32.71 4.69
N TYR A 425 -4.18 33.89 5.21
CA TYR A 425 -2.87 34.16 5.79
C TYR A 425 -2.90 35.30 6.82
N VAL A 426 -1.98 35.26 7.79
CA VAL A 426 -1.77 36.33 8.77
C VAL A 426 -0.35 36.85 8.59
N PHE A 427 -0.21 38.09 8.14
CA PHE A 427 1.10 38.73 7.93
C PHE A 427 1.65 39.38 9.20
N SER A 428 0.77 39.89 10.06
CA SER A 428 1.08 40.50 11.36
C SER A 428 -0.18 40.49 12.25
N GLY A 429 -0.10 41.06 13.45
CA GLY A 429 -1.26 41.17 14.35
C GLY A 429 -2.46 41.92 13.77
N SER A 430 -2.27 42.80 12.78
CA SER A 430 -3.35 43.59 12.17
C SER A 430 -3.47 43.47 10.65
N ARG A 431 -2.61 42.67 9.99
CA ARG A 431 -2.59 42.51 8.52
C ARG A 431 -2.87 41.08 8.11
N LEU A 432 -3.97 40.90 7.37
CA LEU A 432 -4.51 39.59 6.97
C LEU A 432 -4.57 39.46 5.44
N LYS A 433 -4.48 38.24 4.93
CA LYS A 433 -4.93 37.89 3.58
C LYS A 433 -6.28 37.21 3.68
N LEU A 434 -7.27 37.75 2.99
CA LEU A 434 -8.63 37.23 2.98
C LEU A 434 -8.98 36.68 1.60
N TYR A 435 -9.63 35.53 1.57
CA TYR A 435 -10.34 35.03 0.40
C TYR A 435 -11.81 35.36 0.55
N LEU A 436 -12.37 36.10 -0.42
CA LEU A 436 -13.80 36.42 -0.50
C LEU A 436 -14.45 35.45 -1.50
N PRO A 437 -15.24 34.46 -1.04
CA PRO A 437 -15.79 33.44 -1.92
C PRO A 437 -16.77 34.00 -2.96
N LYS A 438 -17.57 35.00 -2.58
CA LYS A 438 -18.60 35.61 -3.43
C LYS A 438 -18.00 36.40 -4.59
N GLU A 439 -16.97 37.19 -4.31
CA GLU A 439 -16.24 37.98 -5.32
C GLU A 439 -15.11 37.17 -5.98
N THR A 440 -14.85 35.94 -5.51
CA THR A 440 -13.79 35.04 -5.99
C THR A 440 -12.42 35.71 -6.02
N CYS A 441 -12.10 36.51 -5.00
CA CYS A 441 -10.87 37.29 -4.96
C CYS A 441 -10.10 37.16 -3.64
N LEU A 442 -8.80 37.43 -3.71
CA LEU A 442 -7.92 37.55 -2.56
C LEU A 442 -7.59 39.02 -2.35
N ILE A 443 -7.73 39.48 -1.12
CA ILE A 443 -7.38 40.85 -0.72
C ILE A 443 -6.41 40.85 0.45
N THR A 444 -5.63 41.92 0.56
CA THR A 444 -4.93 42.24 1.80
C THR A 444 -5.82 43.16 2.62
N PHE A 445 -6.09 42.78 3.86
CA PHE A 445 -6.99 43.47 4.78
C PHE A 445 -6.22 43.95 6.01
N LEU A 446 -6.45 45.18 6.42
CA LEU A 446 -5.87 45.84 7.58
C LEU A 446 -6.98 46.16 8.58
N LEU A 447 -6.79 45.75 9.83
CA LEU A 447 -7.73 46.07 10.90
C LEU A 447 -7.72 47.58 11.19
N ALA A 448 -8.88 48.23 11.03
CA ALA A 448 -9.04 49.65 11.28
C ALA A 448 -8.86 50.00 12.76
N GLY A 449 -8.32 51.19 13.03
CA GLY A 449 -8.26 51.77 14.37
C GLY A 449 -7.19 51.19 15.32
N ILE A 450 -6.34 50.27 14.85
CA ILE A 450 -5.26 49.69 15.67
C ILE A 450 -3.91 49.74 14.95
N GLU A 451 -2.83 49.78 15.75
CA GLU A 451 -1.46 49.57 15.31
C GLU A 451 -0.88 48.36 16.05
N CYS A 452 -0.20 47.47 15.33
CA CYS A 452 0.45 46.30 15.91
C CYS A 452 1.97 46.39 15.71
N PRO A 453 2.77 45.85 16.65
CA PRO A 453 4.22 45.85 16.52
C PRO A 453 4.65 45.20 15.20
N ARG A 454 5.61 45.83 14.53
CA ARG A 454 6.10 45.41 13.22
C ARG A 454 7.03 44.21 13.37
N GLY A 455 6.70 43.12 12.69
CA GLY A 455 7.58 41.95 12.61
C GLY A 455 8.87 42.23 11.86
N ALA A 456 9.87 41.37 12.07
CA ALA A 456 11.15 41.47 11.38
C ALA A 456 10.97 41.44 9.85
N ARG A 457 11.79 42.22 9.14
CA ARG A 457 11.87 42.18 7.67
C ARG A 457 13.27 41.79 7.24
N ASN A 458 13.35 40.66 6.54
CA ASN A 458 14.55 40.24 5.82
C ASN A 458 14.30 40.35 4.33
N LEU A 459 14.65 41.51 3.77
CA LEU A 459 14.68 41.74 2.33
C LEU A 459 16.15 41.79 1.88
N PRO A 460 16.46 41.46 0.61
CA PRO A 460 17.81 41.63 0.08
C PRO A 460 18.29 43.07 0.29
N GLY A 461 19.32 43.26 1.13
CA GLY A 461 19.88 44.58 1.47
C GLY A 461 19.19 45.35 2.61
N LEU A 462 18.17 44.78 3.25
CA LEU A 462 17.53 45.38 4.44
C LEU A 462 17.16 44.30 5.45
N VAL A 463 17.90 44.25 6.55
CA VAL A 463 17.58 43.45 7.74
C VAL A 463 17.06 44.42 8.80
N GLN A 464 15.80 44.28 9.15
CA GLN A 464 15.18 45.06 10.23
C GLN A 464 14.67 44.10 11.29
N GLU A 465 15.16 44.27 12.52
CA GLU A 465 14.67 43.51 13.67
C GLU A 465 13.20 43.83 13.93
N GLY A 466 12.48 42.83 14.43
CA GLY A 466 11.08 42.99 14.81
C GLY A 466 10.97 43.83 16.08
N GLU A 467 9.89 44.61 16.16
CA GLU A 467 9.52 45.30 17.39
C GLU A 467 9.12 44.27 18.47
N PRO A 468 9.32 44.59 19.77
CA PRO A 468 8.91 43.72 20.87
C PRO A 468 7.44 43.29 20.73
N PHE A 469 7.17 42.03 21.05
CA PHE A 469 5.83 41.42 21.01
C PHE A 469 5.19 41.27 19.61
N SER A 470 5.94 41.53 18.52
CA SER A 470 5.41 41.40 17.16
C SER A 470 5.04 39.97 16.77
N GLU A 471 5.83 38.99 17.21
CA GLU A 471 5.54 37.57 16.98
C GLU A 471 4.33 37.11 17.78
N GLU A 472 4.23 37.51 19.05
CA GLU A 472 3.12 37.18 19.95
C GLU A 472 1.80 37.77 19.44
N ALA A 473 1.80 39.01 18.95
CA ALA A 473 0.62 39.63 18.35
C ALA A 473 0.17 38.90 17.07
N MET A 474 1.13 38.51 16.22
CA MET A 474 0.85 37.71 15.02
C MET A 474 0.29 36.33 15.40
N LEU A 475 0.89 35.65 16.37
CA LEU A 475 0.47 34.33 16.84
C LEU A 475 -0.93 34.39 17.46
N PHE A 476 -1.22 35.40 18.29
CA PHE A 476 -2.56 35.62 18.86
C PHE A 476 -3.62 35.70 17.76
N THR A 477 -3.37 36.52 16.75
CA THR A 477 -4.27 36.70 15.61
C THR A 477 -4.40 35.41 14.80
N LYS A 478 -3.29 34.73 14.55
CA LYS A 478 -3.25 33.43 13.85
C LYS A 478 -4.09 32.38 14.58
N GLU A 479 -3.96 32.25 15.90
CA GLU A 479 -4.73 31.31 16.70
C GLU A 479 -6.23 31.61 16.70
N LEU A 480 -6.59 32.89 16.57
CA LEU A 480 -7.98 33.32 16.61
C LEU A 480 -8.69 33.12 15.27
N VAL A 481 -8.09 33.54 14.15
CA VAL A 481 -8.80 33.67 12.87
C VAL A 481 -8.21 32.92 11.68
N LEU A 482 -6.97 32.41 11.72
CA LEU A 482 -6.38 31.76 10.55
C LEU A 482 -7.24 30.57 10.08
N GLN A 483 -7.54 30.56 8.77
CA GLN A 483 -8.35 29.55 8.09
C GLN A 483 -9.75 29.36 8.68
N ARG A 484 -10.26 30.38 9.36
CA ARG A 484 -11.64 30.45 9.81
C ARG A 484 -12.45 31.36 8.90
N GLU A 485 -13.75 31.09 8.90
CA GLU A 485 -14.74 31.98 8.32
C GLU A 485 -14.89 33.19 9.25
N VAL A 486 -14.84 34.37 8.65
CA VAL A 486 -14.95 35.68 9.31
C VAL A 486 -15.90 36.55 8.50
N GLU A 487 -16.47 37.55 9.15
CA GLU A 487 -17.25 38.60 8.51
C GLU A 487 -16.43 39.88 8.57
N VAL A 488 -16.26 40.55 7.42
CA VAL A 488 -15.44 41.77 7.30
C VAL A 488 -16.20 42.85 6.57
N GLU A 489 -15.95 44.11 6.92
CA GLU A 489 -16.49 45.27 6.24
C GLU A 489 -15.32 46.09 5.70
N VAL A 490 -15.41 46.59 4.46
CA VAL A 490 -14.35 47.38 3.85
C VAL A 490 -14.75 48.85 3.91
N GLU A 491 -14.00 49.64 4.67
CA GLU A 491 -14.25 51.08 4.83
C GLU A 491 -13.45 51.89 3.82
N SER A 492 -12.17 51.55 3.62
CA SER A 492 -11.26 52.33 2.76
C SER A 492 -10.09 51.48 2.22
N MET A 493 -9.12 52.14 1.57
CA MET A 493 -7.88 51.50 1.12
C MET A 493 -6.68 52.43 1.33
N ASP A 494 -5.51 51.86 1.56
CA ASP A 494 -4.25 52.59 1.60
C ASP A 494 -3.67 52.86 0.20
N LYS A 495 -2.55 53.60 0.16
CA LYS A 495 -1.85 53.92 -1.09
C LYS A 495 -1.24 52.70 -1.80
N ALA A 496 -1.06 51.60 -1.08
CA ALA A 496 -0.46 50.36 -1.60
C ALA A 496 -1.51 49.37 -2.13
N GLY A 497 -2.81 49.66 -2.00
CA GLY A 497 -3.86 48.73 -2.43
C GLY A 497 -4.28 47.72 -1.35
N ASN A 498 -3.96 47.97 -0.08
CA ASN A 498 -4.49 47.18 1.04
C ASN A 498 -5.82 47.79 1.50
N PHE A 499 -6.84 46.97 1.69
CA PHE A 499 -8.14 47.39 2.18
C PHE A 499 -8.10 47.54 3.70
N ILE A 500 -8.88 48.47 4.24
CA ILE A 500 -8.94 48.81 5.67
C ILE A 500 -10.39 48.68 6.14
N GLY A 501 -10.61 48.07 7.30
CA GLY A 501 -11.91 48.01 7.97
C GLY A 501 -11.93 47.09 9.19
#